data_AF-A0A1V6CNZ0-F1
#
_entry.id   AF-A0A1V6CNZ0-F1
#
_cell.length_a   1.000
_cell.length_b   1.000
_cell.length_c   1.000
_cell.angle_alpha   90.00
_cell.angle_beta   90.00
_cell.angle_gamma   90.00
#
_symmetry.space_group_name_H-M   'P 1'
#
loop_
_entity.id
_entity.type
_entity.pdbx_description
1 polymer ?
#
loop_
_entity_poly.entity_id
_entity_poly.type
_entity_poly.pdbx_seq_one_letter_code
_entity_poly.pdbx_strand_id
1 'polypeptide(L)' 'MPYACTSNSASTVERVAKAIDAVMNIRVDDLERVVQEAHESDSKQLHDPEERFAVPRQALRMFWHFRCNLDAAMPSRRE' A
#
# COMPACT_ATOMS: atom_id res chain seq x y z
N MET A 1 1.53 -11.98 31.11
CA MET A 1 0.46 -12.87 30.62
C MET A 1 0.75 -13.23 29.18
N PRO A 2 1.10 -14.48 28.85
CA PRO A 2 1.25 -14.89 27.45
C PRO A 2 -0.16 -15.06 26.85
N TYR A 3 -0.50 -14.26 25.84
CA TYR A 3 -1.71 -14.49 25.06
C TYR A 3 -1.56 -15.84 24.36
N ALA A 4 -2.39 -16.83 24.73
CA ALA A 4 -2.48 -18.08 24.01
C ALA A 4 -2.93 -17.75 22.58
N CYS A 5 -2.01 -17.83 21.63
CA CYS A 5 -2.30 -17.59 20.22
C CYS A 5 -3.20 -18.73 19.75
N THR A 6 -4.51 -18.48 19.66
CA THR A 6 -5.45 -19.42 19.08
C THR A 6 -5.02 -19.73 17.65
N SER A 7 -5.18 -20.97 17.20
CA SER A 7 -4.78 -21.42 15.84
C SER A 7 -5.29 -20.49 14.72
N ASN A 8 -6.48 -19.90 14.91
CA ASN A 8 -7.06 -18.93 13.99
C ASN A 8 -6.29 -17.59 13.96
N SER A 9 -5.81 -17.12 15.12
CA SER A 9 -4.99 -15.91 15.22
C SER A 9 -3.64 -16.11 14.51
N ALA A 10 -3.02 -17.27 14.68
CA ALA A 10 -1.78 -17.62 13.99
C ALA A 10 -1.95 -17.62 12.46
N SER A 11 -3.04 -18.21 11.95
CA SER A 11 -3.34 -18.20 10.51
C SER A 11 -3.60 -16.79 9.96
N THR A 12 -4.20 -15.91 10.76
CA THR A 12 -4.47 -14.52 10.36
C THR A 12 -3.16 -13.72 10.30
N VAL A 13 -2.28 -13.90 11.29
CA VAL A 13 -0.94 -13.27 11.29
C VAL A 13 -0.12 -13.72 10.08
N GLU A 14 -0.17 -15.00 9.71
CA GLU A 14 0.53 -15.50 8.50
C GLU A 14 0.01 -14.83 7.22
N ARG A 15 -1.31 -14.65 7.11
CA ARG A 15 -1.92 -13.93 5.97
C ARG A 15 -1.50 -12.47 5.92
N VAL A 16 -1.45 -11.80 7.08
CA VAL A 16 -0.96 -10.43 7.19
C VAL A 16 0.52 -10.34 6.81
N ALA A 17 1.36 -11.28 7.26
CA ALA A 17 2.76 -11.33 6.90
C ALA A 17 2.94 -11.45 5.38
N LYS A 18 2.22 -12.37 4.72
CA LYS A 18 2.24 -12.50 3.26
C LYS A 18 1.79 -11.24 2.53
N ALA A 19 0.77 -10.55 3.06
CA ALA A 19 0.31 -9.28 2.50
C ALA A 19 1.37 -8.17 2.65
N ILE A 20 2.00 -8.07 3.81
CA ILE A 20 3.11 -7.13 4.04
C ILE A 20 4.28 -7.45 3.10
N ASP A 21 4.66 -8.72 2.95
CA ASP A 21 5.73 -9.13 2.03
C ASP A 21 5.41 -8.70 0.58
N ALA A 22 4.18 -8.94 0.12
CA ALA A 22 3.73 -8.53 -1.20
C ALA A 22 3.76 -7.00 -1.39
N VAL A 23 3.38 -6.24 -0.37
CA VAL A 23 3.42 -4.77 -0.38
C VAL A 23 4.87 -4.27 -0.40
N MET A 24 5.73 -4.85 0.44
CA MET A 24 7.15 -4.46 0.53
C MET A 24 7.93 -4.74 -0.75
N ASN A 25 7.51 -5.75 -1.53
CA ASN A 25 8.08 -6.08 -2.84
C ASN A 25 7.77 -5.04 -3.94
N ILE A 26 6.85 -4.11 -3.69
CA ILE A 26 6.59 -2.99 -4.59
C ILE A 26 7.54 -1.86 -4.23
N ARG A 27 8.30 -1.39 -5.23
CA ARG A 27 9.21 -0.25 -5.10
C ARG A 27 8.42 1.02 -4.83
N VAL A 28 8.88 1.79 -3.84
CA VAL A 28 8.25 3.07 -3.47
C VAL A 28 8.29 4.06 -4.63
N ASP A 29 9.40 4.13 -5.38
CA ASP A 29 9.54 5.02 -6.55
C ASP A 29 8.50 4.74 -7.64
N ASP A 30 8.21 3.46 -7.90
CA ASP A 30 7.22 3.08 -8.91
C ASP A 30 5.81 3.46 -8.46
N LEU A 31 5.50 3.31 -7.16
CA LEU A 31 4.22 3.76 -6.58
C LEU A 31 4.08 5.28 -6.62
N GLU A 32 5.13 6.02 -6.28
CA GLU A 32 5.15 7.48 -6.31
C GLU A 32 4.85 8.00 -7.72
N ARG A 33 5.50 7.44 -8.74
CA ARG A 33 5.22 7.77 -10.14
C ARG A 33 3.76 7.53 -10.51
N VAL A 34 3.21 6.36 -10.17
CA VAL A 34 1.80 6.03 -10.49
C VAL A 34 0.82 6.94 -9.76
N VAL A 35 1.08 7.28 -8.49
CA VAL A 35 0.26 8.23 -7.72
C VAL A 35 0.32 9.63 -8.36
N GLN A 36 1.49 10.06 -8.80
CA GLN A 36 1.67 11.35 -9.46
C GLN A 36 0.92 11.39 -10.80
N GLU A 37 1.05 10.37 -11.65
CA GLU A 37 0.30 10.26 -12.91
C GLU A 37 -1.23 10.29 -12.67
N ALA A 38 -1.69 9.62 -11.62
CA ALA A 38 -3.08 9.62 -11.23
C ALA A 38 -3.57 11.02 -10.80
N HIS A 39 -2.74 11.83 -10.13
CA HIS A 39 -3.07 13.20 -9.69
C HIS A 39 -2.93 14.24 -10.82
N GLU A 40 -1.92 14.12 -11.68
CA GLU A 40 -1.69 15.03 -12.81
C GLU A 40 -2.79 14.95 -13.88
N SER A 41 -3.54 13.84 -13.89
CA SER A 41 -4.65 13.63 -14.81
C SER A 41 -5.82 14.63 -14.63
N ASP A 42 -5.79 15.56 -13.66
CA ASP A 42 -6.94 16.42 -13.36
C ASP A 42 -6.65 17.91 -13.11
N SER A 43 -5.54 18.47 -13.59
CA SER A 43 -5.35 19.94 -13.48
C SER A 43 -6.19 20.75 -14.49
N LYS A 44 -6.88 20.09 -15.43
CA LYS A 44 -7.59 20.73 -16.55
C LYS A 44 -9.03 20.24 -16.76
N GLN A 45 -9.55 19.32 -15.96
CA GLN A 45 -10.93 18.83 -16.11
C GLN A 45 -11.83 19.50 -15.08
N LEU A 46 -12.80 20.29 -15.56
CA LEU A 46 -13.81 20.98 -14.73
C LEU A 46 -14.87 20.02 -14.14
N HIS A 47 -14.79 18.73 -14.48
CA HIS A 47 -15.68 17.65 -14.06
C HIS A 47 -14.88 16.39 -13.75
N ASP A 48 -15.39 15.59 -12.80
CA ASP A 48 -14.75 14.40 -12.23
C ASP A 48 -13.83 13.69 -13.24
N PRO A 49 -12.51 13.73 -13.03
CA PRO A 49 -11.55 13.19 -13.98
C PRO A 49 -11.73 11.68 -14.12
N GLU A 50 -11.78 11.20 -15.36
CA GLU A 50 -11.94 9.79 -15.67
C GLU A 50 -10.85 8.94 -14.97
N GLU A 51 -11.24 7.89 -14.26
CA GLU A 51 -10.27 7.02 -13.59
C GLU A 51 -9.47 6.23 -14.64
N ARG A 52 -8.22 6.62 -14.85
CA ARG A 52 -7.32 6.00 -15.84
C ARG A 52 -6.91 4.56 -15.48
N PHE A 53 -6.98 4.23 -14.19
CA PHE A 53 -6.57 2.94 -13.66
C PHE A 53 -7.78 2.18 -13.15
N ALA A 54 -7.69 0.85 -13.12
CA ALA A 54 -8.71 0.00 -12.51
C ALA A 54 -8.83 0.17 -10.97
N VAL A 55 -7.97 1.00 -10.38
CA VAL A 55 -7.94 1.31 -8.95
C VAL A 55 -8.19 2.81 -8.77
N PRO A 56 -9.10 3.22 -7.88
CA PRO A 56 -9.35 4.63 -7.60
C PRO A 56 -8.09 5.38 -7.20
N ARG A 57 -7.95 6.63 -7.62
CA ARG A 57 -6.80 7.50 -7.28
C ARG A 57 -6.56 7.55 -5.77
N GLN A 58 -7.65 7.66 -5.01
CA GLN A 58 -7.60 7.70 -3.56
C GLN A 58 -7.09 6.39 -2.97
N ALA A 59 -7.47 5.25 -3.53
CA ALA A 59 -6.99 3.94 -3.09
C ALA A 59 -5.48 3.77 -3.40
N LEU A 60 -5.01 4.24 -4.55
CA LEU A 60 -3.57 4.27 -4.88
C LEU A 60 -2.78 5.14 -3.89
N ARG A 61 -3.30 6.32 -3.55
CA ARG A 61 -2.68 7.22 -2.57
C ARG A 61 -2.64 6.61 -1.16
N MET A 62 -3.74 5.98 -0.72
CA MET A 62 -3.78 5.26 0.55
C MET A 62 -2.78 4.10 0.58
N PHE A 63 -2.67 3.35 -0.51
CA PHE A 63 -1.73 2.25 -0.63
C PHE A 63 -0.27 2.72 -0.59
N TRP A 64 0.06 3.80 -1.29
CA TRP A 64 1.38 4.42 -1.23
C TRP A 64 1.75 4.85 0.19
N HIS A 65 0.85 5.55 0.89
CA HIS A 65 1.06 5.90 2.29
C HIS A 65 1.24 4.67 3.18
N PHE A 66 0.45 3.62 2.98
CA PHE A 66 0.59 2.37 3.73
C PHE A 66 1.97 1.74 3.52
N ARG A 67 2.47 1.69 2.28
CA ARG A 67 3.82 1.19 1.97
C ARG A 67 4.92 2.00 2.64
N CYS A 68 4.82 3.34 2.64
CA CYS A 68 5.77 4.21 3.32
C CYS A 68 5.75 4.00 4.85
N ASN A 69 4.56 3.84 5.43
CA ASN A 69 4.41 3.57 6.86
C ASN A 69 4.99 2.20 7.24
N LEU A 70 4.80 1.17 6.42
CA LEU A 70 5.43 -0.13 6.62
C LEU A 70 6.95 -0.06 6.54
N ASP A 71 7.49 0.74 5.61
CA ASP A 71 8.94 0.98 5.50
C ASP A 71 9.52 1.56 6.79
N ALA A 72 8.86 2.60 7.31
CA ALA A 72 9.25 3.27 8.56
C ALA A 72 9.12 2.33 9.77
N ALA A 73 8.12 1.46 9.79
CA ALA A 73 7.90 0.51 10.88
C ALA A 73 8.82 -0.72 10.82
N MET A 74 9.41 -1.03 9.66
CA MET A 74 10.22 -2.23 9.42
C MET A 74 11.60 -1.92 8.81
N PRO A 75 12.45 -1.10 9.45
CA PRO A 75 13.71 -0.65 8.88
C PRO A 75 14.72 -1.79 8.64
N SER A 76 14.63 -2.89 9.40
CA SER A 76 15.57 -4.02 9.38
C SER A 76 15.40 -4.99 8.19
N ARG A 77 14.43 -4.78 7.30
CA ARG A 77 14.23 -5.61 6.09
C ARG A 77 14.94 -5.07 4.84
N ARG A 78 15.84 -4.09 5.03
CA ARG A 78 16.66 -3.51 3.96
C ARG A 78 17.96 -4.28 3.67
N GLU A 79 18.23 -5.37 4.38
CA GLU A 79 19.42 -6.22 4.19
C GLU A 79 19.15 -7.44 3.31
#